data_AF-A0A4V2HV48-F1
#
_entry.id   AF-A0A4V2HV48-F1
#
_cell.length_a   1.000
_cell.length_b   1.000
_cell.length_c   1.000
_cell.angle_alpha   90.00
_cell.angle_beta   90.00
_cell.angle_gamma   90.00
#
_symmetry.space_group_name_H-M   'P 1'
#
loop_
_entity.id
_entity.type
_entity.pdbx_description
1 polymer ?
#
loop_
_entity_poly.entity_id
_entity_poly.type
_entity_poly.pdbx_seq_one_letter_code
_entity_poly.pdbx_strand_id
1 'polypeptide(L)'
;MTAITIWTCTTEGDNCGTETTVHATQSEAVDYVRASLRDLLKRKPERLAEIEAATADNIAELWEDVADGPCIIEAHPVTLPPLAVAIYETRHGDETRLYANSDDARTWRREIAAENWAARMDEDKPADPDEIADAYFERVGEMRGDFFRVEVLEIGGGTVSAAPAQDWRQIARDLAGALDACTHQIGQVRGMFNDEDGTIAEAVSDADDAAEAYRRAAAGLPVAPCPAEEESSAPRVCLASEVPGAWAGDWLSVTKRGTTAHRTKDQAYRTLYEVHPELRPLD
;
A
#
# COMPACT_ATOMS: atom_id res chain seq x y z
N MET A 1 -1.67 -1.16 -26.73
CA MET A 1 -1.27 -2.13 -25.69
C MET A 1 0.18 -1.86 -25.36
N THR A 2 0.46 -1.41 -24.16
CA THR A 2 1.83 -1.18 -23.70
C THR A 2 2.42 -2.49 -23.18
N ALA A 3 3.62 -2.82 -23.63
CA ALA A 3 4.42 -3.85 -23.00
C ALA A 3 5.45 -3.22 -22.04
N ILE A 4 5.52 -3.70 -20.81
CA ILE A 4 6.64 -3.46 -19.89
C ILE A 4 7.50 -4.71 -19.84
N THR A 5 8.78 -4.56 -19.49
CA THR A 5 9.64 -5.71 -19.17
C THR A 5 9.78 -5.78 -17.66
N ILE A 6 9.39 -6.91 -17.07
CA ILE A 6 9.69 -7.21 -15.67
C ILE A 6 10.83 -8.22 -15.61
N TRP A 7 11.58 -8.21 -14.52
CA TRP A 7 12.67 -9.16 -14.30
C TRP A 7 12.31 -10.08 -13.15
N THR A 8 12.30 -11.38 -13.38
CA THR A 8 12.14 -12.37 -12.30
C THR A 8 13.50 -12.84 -11.84
N CYS A 9 13.67 -12.96 -10.53
CA CYS A 9 14.80 -13.65 -9.93
C CYS A 9 14.27 -14.88 -9.20
N THR A 10 14.65 -16.06 -9.67
CA THR A 10 14.35 -17.33 -9.00
C THR A 10 15.62 -17.88 -8.36
N THR A 11 15.59 -18.06 -7.05
CA THR A 11 16.70 -18.62 -6.28
C THR A 11 16.27 -19.87 -5.56
N GLU A 12 17.11 -20.90 -5.58
CA GLU A 12 16.95 -22.14 -4.83
C GLU A 12 18.23 -22.43 -4.04
N GLY A 13 18.07 -23.04 -2.87
CA GLY A 13 19.18 -23.51 -2.06
C GLY A 13 18.73 -24.45 -0.95
N ASP A 14 19.67 -25.25 -0.45
CA ASP A 14 19.45 -26.41 0.44
C ASP A 14 18.59 -26.13 1.69
N ASN A 15 18.45 -24.87 2.12
CA ASN A 15 17.65 -24.48 3.28
C ASN A 15 16.66 -23.33 3.01
N CYS A 16 16.55 -22.83 1.78
CA CYS A 16 15.81 -21.60 1.46
C CYS A 16 14.49 -21.84 0.73
N GLY A 17 14.28 -23.05 0.17
CA GLY A 17 13.15 -23.29 -0.74
C GLY A 17 13.29 -22.48 -2.04
N THR A 18 12.40 -22.71 -3.01
CA THR A 18 12.37 -21.93 -4.24
C THR A 18 11.67 -20.60 -3.96
N GLU A 19 12.40 -19.49 -4.11
CA GLU A 19 11.85 -18.14 -4.02
C GLU A 19 11.85 -17.50 -5.41
N THR A 20 10.78 -16.80 -5.79
CA THR A 20 10.73 -16.01 -7.04
C THR A 20 10.25 -14.60 -6.73
N THR A 21 11.08 -13.62 -7.07
CA THR A 21 10.80 -12.19 -6.86
C THR A 21 10.71 -11.47 -8.21
N VAL A 22 9.95 -10.37 -8.25
CA VAL A 22 9.70 -9.57 -9.47
C VAL A 22 10.28 -8.17 -9.28
N HIS A 23 11.04 -7.69 -10.27
CA HIS A 23 11.78 -6.43 -10.25
C HIS A 23 11.48 -5.60 -11.50
N ALA A 24 11.59 -4.27 -11.40
CA ALA A 24 11.33 -3.39 -12.53
C ALA A 24 12.51 -3.36 -13.52
N THR A 25 13.74 -3.63 -13.05
CA THR A 25 14.94 -3.66 -13.88
C THR A 25 15.83 -4.88 -13.60
N GLN A 26 16.71 -5.21 -14.56
CA GLN A 26 17.72 -6.25 -14.37
C GLN A 26 18.65 -5.91 -13.20
N SER A 27 19.02 -4.64 -13.05
CA SER A 27 19.91 -4.20 -11.97
C SER A 27 19.29 -4.44 -10.59
N GLU A 28 18.00 -4.16 -10.43
CA GLU A 28 17.27 -4.42 -9.17
C GLU A 28 17.22 -5.92 -8.85
N ALA A 29 16.98 -6.77 -9.86
CA ALA A 29 17.02 -8.22 -9.68
C ALA A 29 18.42 -8.69 -9.24
N VAL A 30 19.48 -8.15 -9.84
CA VAL A 30 20.87 -8.42 -9.44
C VAL A 30 21.15 -7.91 -8.02
N ASP A 31 20.70 -6.71 -7.68
CA ASP A 31 20.88 -6.12 -6.35
C ASP A 31 20.19 -6.94 -5.25
N TYR A 32 19.01 -7.50 -5.54
CA TYR A 32 18.34 -8.44 -4.66
C TYR A 32 19.20 -9.68 -4.41
N VAL A 33 19.75 -10.31 -5.46
CA VAL A 33 20.63 -11.48 -5.28
C VAL A 33 21.89 -11.13 -4.52
N ARG A 34 22.51 -9.96 -4.78
CA ARG A 34 23.67 -9.49 -4.00
C ARG A 34 23.32 -9.36 -2.52
N ALA A 35 22.16 -8.79 -2.19
CA ALA A 35 21.71 -8.65 -0.81
C ALA A 35 21.54 -10.01 -0.12
N SER A 36 20.91 -10.97 -0.80
CA SER A 36 20.75 -12.35 -0.29
C SER A 36 22.09 -13.07 -0.13
N LEU A 37 23.01 -12.93 -1.09
CA LEU A 37 24.36 -13.49 -0.98
C LEU A 37 25.16 -12.89 0.17
N ARG A 38 25.06 -11.57 0.40
CA ARG A 38 25.66 -10.93 1.58
C ARG A 38 25.14 -11.56 2.86
N ASP A 39 23.84 -11.83 2.95
CA ASP A 39 23.21 -12.44 4.11
C ASP A 39 23.76 -13.85 4.39
N LEU A 40 23.81 -14.69 3.36
CA LEU A 40 24.36 -16.05 3.41
C LEU A 40 25.86 -16.05 3.75
N LEU A 41 26.62 -15.09 3.23
CA LEU A 41 28.06 -14.96 3.40
C LEU A 41 28.47 -14.00 4.52
N LYS A 42 27.57 -13.61 5.44
CA LYS A 42 27.86 -12.73 6.59
C LYS A 42 29.09 -13.15 7.41
N ARG A 43 29.49 -14.43 7.37
CA ARG A 43 30.64 -15.00 8.09
C ARG A 43 31.91 -15.15 7.25
N LYS A 44 31.91 -14.76 5.97
CA LYS A 44 33.02 -14.86 5.00
C LYS A 44 33.30 -13.51 4.33
N PRO A 45 33.83 -12.52 5.07
CA PRO A 45 34.00 -11.15 4.59
C PRO A 45 34.93 -11.03 3.37
N GLU A 46 35.83 -11.99 3.16
CA GLU A 46 36.73 -12.06 2.00
C GLU A 46 36.01 -12.21 0.66
N ARG A 47 34.78 -12.74 0.65
CA ARG A 47 33.95 -12.87 -0.57
C ARG A 47 33.03 -11.68 -0.83
N LEU A 48 32.92 -10.74 0.11
CA LEU A 48 31.99 -9.59 -0.06
C LEU A 48 32.37 -8.70 -1.24
N ALA A 49 33.67 -8.48 -1.48
CA ALA A 49 34.13 -7.67 -2.61
C ALA A 49 33.76 -8.28 -3.98
N GLU A 50 33.76 -9.62 -4.07
CA GLU A 50 33.35 -10.36 -5.27
C GLU A 50 31.84 -10.20 -5.52
N ILE A 51 31.02 -10.25 -4.46
CA ILE A 51 29.56 -10.03 -4.53
C ILE A 51 29.22 -8.60 -4.96
N GLU A 52 29.91 -7.58 -4.41
CA GLU A 52 29.66 -6.18 -4.79
C GLU A 52 30.01 -5.90 -6.26
N ALA A 53 31.02 -6.59 -6.79
CA ALA A 53 31.43 -6.48 -8.18
C ALA A 53 30.60 -7.36 -9.13
N ALA A 54 29.78 -8.28 -8.61
CA ALA A 54 29.00 -9.24 -9.39
C ALA A 54 28.03 -8.52 -10.32
N THR A 55 28.00 -8.85 -11.60
CA THR A 55 27.08 -8.33 -12.62
C THR A 55 25.98 -9.34 -12.91
N ALA A 56 25.03 -9.00 -13.78
CA ALA A 56 24.01 -9.96 -14.23
C ALA A 56 24.61 -11.24 -14.85
N ASP A 57 25.79 -11.14 -15.46
CA ASP A 57 26.40 -12.25 -16.21
C ASP A 57 27.06 -13.30 -15.31
N ASN A 58 27.47 -12.95 -14.09
CA ASN A 58 28.21 -13.86 -13.20
C ASN A 58 27.57 -14.04 -11.82
N ILE A 59 26.48 -13.34 -11.50
CA ILE A 59 25.85 -13.45 -10.19
C ILE A 59 25.19 -14.83 -9.96
N ALA A 60 24.75 -15.49 -11.03
CA ALA A 60 24.22 -16.84 -10.96
C ALA A 60 25.28 -17.87 -10.54
N GLU A 61 26.49 -17.78 -11.10
CA GLU A 61 27.61 -18.64 -10.74
C GLU A 61 28.01 -18.46 -9.26
N LEU A 62 28.04 -17.20 -8.80
CA LEU A 62 28.31 -16.89 -7.39
C LEU A 62 27.24 -17.42 -6.43
N TRP A 63 26.00 -17.53 -6.90
CA TRP A 63 24.92 -18.11 -6.12
C TRP A 63 25.05 -19.63 -6.01
N GLU A 64 25.26 -20.32 -7.13
CA GLU A 64 25.47 -21.78 -7.14
C GLU A 64 26.61 -22.19 -6.22
N ASP A 65 27.71 -21.43 -6.23
CA ASP A 65 28.87 -21.60 -5.34
C ASP A 65 28.55 -21.54 -3.84
N VAL A 66 27.46 -20.86 -3.46
CA VAL A 66 27.15 -20.49 -2.06
C VAL A 66 25.96 -21.26 -1.52
N ALA A 67 24.90 -21.38 -2.31
CA ALA A 67 23.59 -21.87 -1.88
C ALA A 67 23.28 -23.29 -2.39
N ASP A 68 24.12 -23.87 -3.26
CA ASP A 68 23.93 -25.19 -3.90
C ASP A 68 22.54 -25.32 -4.55
N GLY A 69 22.24 -24.39 -5.46
CA GLY A 69 20.98 -24.35 -6.21
C GLY A 69 20.98 -23.25 -7.27
N PRO A 70 20.05 -23.28 -8.23
CA PRO A 70 20.03 -22.31 -9.34
C PRO A 70 19.68 -20.89 -8.89
N CYS A 71 20.27 -19.91 -9.58
CA CYS A 71 19.84 -18.52 -9.59
C CYS A 71 19.54 -18.09 -11.03
N ILE A 72 18.27 -17.83 -11.34
CA ILE A 72 17.79 -17.52 -12.68
C ILE A 72 17.27 -16.09 -12.69
N ILE A 73 17.87 -15.22 -13.52
CA ILE A 73 17.39 -13.85 -13.75
C ILE A 73 16.88 -13.75 -15.19
N GLU A 74 15.59 -13.53 -15.36
CA GLU A 74 14.92 -13.55 -16.68
C GLU A 74 14.07 -12.31 -16.93
N ALA A 75 14.06 -11.87 -18.18
CA ALA A 75 13.21 -10.78 -18.64
C ALA A 75 11.88 -11.32 -19.18
N HIS A 76 10.76 -10.80 -18.67
CA HIS A 76 9.42 -11.16 -19.12
C HIS A 76 8.71 -9.95 -19.71
N PRO A 77 8.34 -9.99 -21.00
CA PRO A 77 7.47 -8.97 -21.58
C PRO A 77 6.05 -9.15 -21.06
N VAL A 78 5.55 -8.18 -20.30
CA VAL A 78 4.18 -8.17 -19.79
C VAL A 78 3.38 -7.10 -20.51
N THR A 79 2.30 -7.52 -21.15
CA THR A 79 1.35 -6.57 -21.74
C THR A 79 0.43 -6.07 -20.63
N LEU A 80 0.47 -4.77 -20.36
CA LEU A 80 -0.45 -4.16 -19.41
C LEU A 80 -1.76 -3.81 -20.11
N PRO A 81 -2.91 -4.06 -19.46
CA PRO A 81 -4.18 -3.55 -19.94
C PRO A 81 -4.15 -2.00 -19.92
N PRO A 82 -4.94 -1.34 -20.78
CA PRO A 82 -5.08 0.11 -20.73
C PRO A 82 -5.71 0.52 -19.40
N LEU A 83 -4.92 1.13 -18.52
CA LEU A 83 -5.44 1.68 -17.27
C LEU A 83 -6.22 2.97 -17.55
N ALA A 84 -7.20 3.26 -16.72
CA ALA A 84 -7.91 4.54 -16.76
C ALA A 84 -7.81 5.24 -15.40
N VAL A 85 -7.51 6.53 -15.43
CA VAL A 85 -7.60 7.41 -14.27
C VAL A 85 -8.92 8.14 -14.35
N ALA A 86 -9.70 8.07 -13.29
CA ALA A 86 -10.88 8.88 -13.10
C ALA A 86 -10.57 10.00 -12.12
N ILE A 87 -10.91 11.23 -12.48
CA ILE A 87 -10.69 12.41 -11.66
C ILE A 87 -12.04 13.09 -11.47
N TYR A 88 -12.45 13.21 -10.21
CA TYR A 88 -13.61 13.96 -9.79
C TYR A 88 -13.14 15.22 -9.07
N GLU A 89 -13.22 16.35 -9.75
CA GLU A 89 -12.82 17.66 -9.24
C GLU A 89 -14.04 18.33 -8.60
N THR A 90 -13.89 18.73 -7.34
CA THR A 90 -14.95 19.47 -6.63
C THR A 90 -14.38 20.72 -5.99
N ARG A 91 -15.24 21.68 -5.67
CA ARG A 91 -14.84 22.86 -4.87
C ARG A 91 -14.24 22.54 -3.49
N HIS A 92 -14.39 21.31 -3.01
CA HIS A 92 -13.91 20.85 -1.70
C HIS A 92 -12.62 20.01 -1.79
N GLY A 93 -12.11 19.76 -3.01
CA GLY A 93 -10.95 18.94 -3.26
C GLY A 93 -11.19 17.94 -4.40
N ASP A 94 -10.10 17.40 -4.92
CA ASP A 94 -10.11 16.47 -6.04
C ASP A 94 -9.97 15.03 -5.54
N GLU A 95 -10.82 14.14 -6.05
CA GLU A 95 -10.72 12.71 -5.81
C GLU A 95 -10.22 12.03 -7.08
N THR A 96 -9.08 11.34 -6.99
CA THR A 96 -8.48 10.61 -8.11
C THR A 96 -8.46 9.12 -7.81
N ARG A 97 -8.97 8.32 -8.76
CA ARG A 97 -9.00 6.85 -8.65
C ARG A 97 -8.43 6.20 -9.91
N LEU A 98 -7.72 5.09 -9.74
CA LEU A 98 -7.13 4.30 -10.82
C LEU A 98 -7.96 3.04 -11.05
N TYR A 99 -8.25 2.75 -12.32
CA TYR A 99 -9.08 1.62 -12.75
C TYR A 99 -8.36 0.78 -13.80
N ALA A 100 -8.73 -0.51 -13.86
CA ALA A 100 -8.19 -1.47 -14.80
C ALA A 100 -8.57 -1.18 -16.27
N ASN A 101 -9.63 -0.39 -16.48
CA ASN A 101 -10.12 0.03 -17.79
C ASN A 101 -11.05 1.26 -17.64
N SER A 102 -11.41 1.88 -18.77
CA SER A 102 -12.28 3.06 -18.81
C SER A 102 -13.72 2.79 -18.39
N ASP A 103 -14.21 1.55 -18.51
CA ASP A 103 -15.60 1.22 -18.21
C ASP A 103 -15.84 1.15 -16.70
N ASP A 104 -14.86 0.67 -15.94
CA ASP A 104 -14.87 0.71 -14.48
C ASP A 104 -14.82 2.17 -13.97
N ALA A 105 -13.97 3.01 -14.59
CA ALA A 105 -13.92 4.44 -14.30
C ALA A 105 -15.26 5.16 -14.58
N ARG A 106 -15.94 4.79 -15.68
CA ARG A 106 -17.28 5.30 -16.01
C ARG A 106 -18.36 4.75 -15.09
N THR A 107 -18.17 3.55 -14.54
CA THR A 107 -19.09 3.01 -13.53
C THR A 107 -19.08 3.87 -12.27
N TRP A 108 -17.89 4.27 -11.81
CA TRP A 108 -17.79 5.20 -10.68
C TRP A 108 -18.44 6.56 -10.96
N ARG A 109 -18.29 7.09 -12.18
CA ARG A 109 -19.00 8.31 -12.61
C ARG A 109 -20.52 8.17 -12.42
N ARG A 110 -21.09 7.04 -12.84
CA ARG A 110 -22.53 6.75 -12.72
C ARG A 110 -22.96 6.59 -11.27
N GLU A 111 -22.15 5.95 -10.44
CA GLU A 111 -22.40 5.80 -9.00
C GLU A 111 -22.52 7.18 -8.32
N ILE A 112 -21.54 8.07 -8.52
CA ILE A 112 -21.57 9.43 -7.96
C ILE A 112 -22.86 10.15 -8.38
N ALA A 113 -23.17 10.15 -9.68
CA ALA A 113 -24.35 10.82 -10.18
C ALA A 113 -25.64 10.22 -9.59
N ALA A 114 -25.73 8.89 -9.53
CA ALA A 114 -26.89 8.19 -9.01
C ALA A 114 -27.12 8.42 -7.51
N GLU A 115 -26.07 8.43 -6.71
CA GLU A 115 -26.09 8.67 -5.26
C GLU A 115 -26.47 10.11 -4.93
N ASN A 116 -25.97 11.06 -5.72
CA ASN A 116 -26.13 12.48 -5.43
C ASN A 116 -27.33 13.12 -6.13
N TRP A 117 -27.98 12.42 -7.07
CA TRP A 117 -29.11 12.96 -7.84
C TRP A 117 -30.22 13.48 -6.94
N ALA A 118 -30.80 12.62 -6.10
CA ALA A 118 -31.95 12.98 -5.26
C ALA A 118 -31.63 14.07 -4.23
N ALA A 119 -30.36 14.23 -3.87
CA ALA A 119 -29.91 15.24 -2.91
C ALA A 119 -29.59 16.59 -3.57
N ARG A 120 -29.42 16.65 -4.89
CA ARG A 120 -28.88 17.83 -5.59
C ARG A 120 -29.68 18.29 -6.80
N MET A 121 -30.58 17.46 -7.32
CA MET A 121 -31.45 17.77 -8.44
C MET A 121 -32.89 17.79 -7.97
N ASP A 122 -33.62 18.82 -8.40
CA ASP A 122 -35.07 18.93 -8.18
C ASP A 122 -35.88 18.25 -9.31
N GLU A 123 -35.18 17.67 -10.29
CA GLU A 123 -35.73 17.07 -11.51
C GLU A 123 -35.85 15.54 -11.37
N ASP A 124 -36.80 14.96 -12.11
CA ASP A 124 -36.98 13.51 -12.16
C ASP A 124 -35.71 12.83 -12.69
N LYS A 125 -35.27 11.79 -11.98
CA LYS A 125 -34.08 11.02 -12.33
C LYS A 125 -34.30 10.27 -13.65
N PRO A 126 -33.43 10.44 -14.67
CA PRO A 126 -33.50 9.64 -15.89
C PRO A 126 -33.40 8.14 -15.60
N ALA A 127 -33.94 7.30 -16.49
CA ALA A 127 -33.93 5.85 -16.31
C ALA A 127 -32.57 5.22 -16.68
N ASP A 128 -31.87 5.82 -17.64
CA ASP A 128 -30.58 5.34 -18.10
C ASP A 128 -29.42 5.87 -17.21
N PRO A 129 -28.55 4.99 -16.67
CA PRO A 129 -27.43 5.39 -15.82
C PRO A 129 -26.43 6.34 -16.47
N ASP A 130 -26.17 6.20 -17.77
CA ASP A 130 -25.25 7.08 -18.50
C ASP A 130 -25.90 8.45 -18.73
N GLU A 131 -27.20 8.50 -19.05
CA GLU A 131 -27.96 9.75 -19.12
C GLU A 131 -28.02 10.48 -17.76
N ILE A 132 -28.19 9.74 -16.65
CA ILE A 132 -28.11 10.29 -15.29
C ILE A 132 -26.74 10.96 -15.07
N ALA A 133 -25.66 10.27 -15.43
CA ALA A 133 -24.31 10.78 -15.24
C ALA A 133 -24.02 12.02 -16.09
N ASP A 134 -24.43 12.02 -17.36
CA ASP A 134 -24.27 13.15 -18.27
C ASP A 134 -25.02 14.38 -17.77
N ALA A 135 -26.32 14.23 -17.51
CA ALA A 135 -27.14 15.33 -17.00
C ALA A 135 -26.63 15.84 -15.64
N TYR A 136 -26.18 14.95 -14.76
CA TYR A 136 -25.66 15.34 -13.46
C TYR A 136 -24.43 16.25 -13.58
N PHE A 137 -23.38 15.77 -14.28
CA PHE A 137 -22.10 16.47 -14.38
C PHE A 137 -22.16 17.73 -15.25
N GLU A 138 -23.04 17.78 -16.24
CA GLU A 138 -23.32 19.02 -16.97
C GLU A 138 -23.90 20.08 -16.01
N ARG A 139 -24.90 19.70 -15.22
CA ARG A 139 -25.57 20.62 -14.30
C ARG A 139 -24.68 21.07 -13.14
N VAL A 140 -23.97 20.14 -12.48
CA VAL A 140 -23.07 20.51 -11.37
C VAL A 140 -21.82 21.25 -11.85
N GLY A 141 -21.36 20.99 -13.07
CA GLY A 141 -20.30 21.77 -13.71
C GLY A 141 -20.70 23.23 -13.88
N GLU A 142 -21.91 23.50 -14.39
CA GLU A 142 -22.43 24.87 -14.53
C GLU A 142 -22.72 25.55 -13.20
N MET A 143 -23.33 24.83 -12.24
CA MET A 143 -23.81 25.43 -10.99
C MET A 143 -22.73 25.57 -9.92
N ARG A 144 -21.75 24.66 -9.90
CA ARG A 144 -20.79 24.51 -8.79
C ARG A 144 -19.34 24.36 -9.22
N GLY A 145 -19.08 24.16 -10.51
CA GLY A 145 -17.73 23.90 -11.02
C GLY A 145 -17.20 22.53 -10.62
N ASP A 146 -18.09 21.56 -10.37
CA ASP A 146 -17.69 20.18 -10.13
C ASP A 146 -17.57 19.45 -11.49
N PHE A 147 -16.43 18.80 -11.75
CA PHE A 147 -16.14 18.17 -13.04
C PHE A 147 -15.70 16.73 -12.86
N PHE A 148 -15.99 15.89 -13.86
CA PHE A 148 -15.50 14.51 -13.89
C PHE A 148 -14.84 14.24 -15.23
N ARG A 149 -13.61 13.72 -15.20
CA ARG A 149 -12.90 13.28 -16.40
C ARG A 149 -12.32 11.88 -16.23
N VAL A 150 -12.26 11.16 -17.35
CA VAL A 150 -11.58 9.86 -17.46
C VAL A 150 -10.45 10.01 -18.46
N GLU A 151 -9.25 9.72 -18.01
CA GLU A 151 -8.03 9.73 -18.83
C GLU A 151 -7.54 8.29 -18.99
N VAL A 152 -7.40 7.83 -20.23
CA VAL A 152 -6.76 6.53 -20.50
C VAL A 152 -5.26 6.72 -20.41
N LEU A 153 -4.62 6.01 -19.49
CA LEU A 153 -3.17 6.01 -19.35
C LEU A 153 -2.56 5.06 -20.37
N GLU A 154 -1.88 5.63 -21.35
CA GLU A 154 -0.84 4.90 -22.07
C GLU A 154 0.39 4.87 -21.16
N ILE A 155 0.63 3.73 -20.52
CA ILE A 155 1.90 3.51 -19.84
C ILE A 155 2.95 3.57 -20.95
N GLY A 156 3.87 4.52 -20.92
CA GLY A 156 5.04 4.48 -21.79
C GLY A 156 6.00 3.44 -21.23
N GLY A 157 6.59 2.59 -22.08
CA GLY A 157 7.72 1.73 -21.71
C GLY A 157 9.01 2.53 -21.45
N GLY A 158 8.90 3.60 -20.66
CA GLY A 158 10.01 4.39 -20.17
C GLY A 158 10.15 4.12 -18.69
N THR A 159 11.39 4.12 -18.20
CA THR A 159 11.64 4.43 -16.81
C THR A 159 10.94 5.75 -16.54
N VAL A 160 9.82 5.71 -15.82
CA VAL A 160 9.35 6.91 -15.14
C VAL A 160 10.53 7.23 -14.24
N SER A 161 11.30 8.28 -14.57
CA SER A 161 12.12 8.93 -13.57
C SER A 161 11.12 9.27 -12.50
N ALA A 162 11.06 8.45 -11.44
CA ALA A 162 10.35 8.82 -10.24
C ALA A 162 10.74 10.27 -10.01
N ALA A 163 9.77 11.18 -10.07
CA ALA A 163 10.00 12.55 -9.63
C ALA A 163 10.82 12.41 -8.36
N PRO A 164 12.04 13.02 -8.29
CA PRO A 164 13.07 12.62 -7.33
C PRO A 164 12.37 12.39 -6.02
N ALA A 165 12.29 11.12 -5.58
CA ALA A 165 11.33 10.68 -4.58
C ALA A 165 11.32 11.77 -3.52
N GLN A 166 10.21 12.53 -3.41
CA GLN A 166 10.19 13.70 -2.53
C GLN A 166 10.74 13.18 -1.22
N ASP A 167 11.86 13.74 -0.75
CA ASP A 167 12.59 13.15 0.36
C ASP A 167 11.60 13.06 1.52
N TRP A 168 11.03 11.88 1.74
CA TRP A 168 9.91 11.72 2.65
C TRP A 168 10.37 12.06 4.07
N ARG A 169 11.69 12.00 4.32
CA ARG A 169 12.32 12.48 5.55
C ARG A 169 12.32 14.00 5.64
N GLN A 170 12.45 14.72 4.53
CA GLN A 170 12.24 16.17 4.47
C GLN A 170 10.78 16.51 4.75
N ILE A 171 9.83 15.81 4.13
CA ILE A 171 8.39 16.00 4.40
C ILE A 171 8.07 15.73 5.87
N ALA A 172 8.57 14.64 6.44
CA ALA A 172 8.38 14.31 7.86
C ALA A 172 8.99 15.38 8.78
N ARG A 173 10.17 15.91 8.46
CA ARG A 173 10.78 17.02 9.21
C ARG A 173 9.95 18.30 9.13
N ASP A 174 9.40 18.62 7.96
CA ASP A 174 8.59 19.82 7.76
C ASP A 174 7.25 19.70 8.50
N LEU A 175 6.62 18.52 8.48
CA LEU A 175 5.40 18.23 9.24
C LEU A 175 5.62 18.29 10.75
N ALA A 176 6.71 17.71 11.26
CA ALA A 176 7.07 17.82 12.68
C ALA A 176 7.26 19.28 13.10
N GLY A 177 7.99 20.07 12.29
CA GLY A 177 8.20 21.49 12.56
C GLY A 177 6.91 22.33 12.51
N ALA A 178 5.98 21.99 11.61
CA ALA A 178 4.68 22.63 11.55
C ALA A 178 3.82 22.33 12.79
N LEU A 179 3.81 21.07 13.25
CA LEU A 179 3.10 20.65 14.46
C LEU A 179 3.70 21.30 15.72
N ASP A 180 5.02 21.30 15.88
CA ASP A 180 5.70 21.97 17.00
C ASP A 180 5.33 23.47 17.03
N ALA A 181 5.28 24.14 15.87
CA ALA A 181 4.88 25.53 15.76
C ALA A 181 3.40 25.76 16.15
N CYS A 182 2.50 24.88 15.72
CA CYS A 182 1.09 24.91 16.09
C CYS A 182 0.90 24.70 17.59
N THR A 183 1.52 23.69 18.20
CA THR A 183 1.49 23.47 19.65
C THR A 183 2.01 24.69 20.40
N HIS A 184 3.12 25.29 19.95
CA HIS A 184 3.68 26.48 20.59
C HIS A 184 2.72 27.68 20.53
N GLN A 185 2.09 27.93 19.38
CA GLN A 185 1.09 28.99 19.22
C GLN A 185 -0.13 28.75 20.10
N ILE A 186 -0.64 27.52 20.16
CA ILE A 186 -1.76 27.14 21.03
C ILE A 186 -1.37 27.36 22.50
N GLY A 187 -0.15 26.98 22.90
CA GLY A 187 0.39 27.24 24.23
C GLY A 187 0.42 28.73 24.60
N GLN A 188 0.74 29.62 23.66
CA GLN A 188 0.74 31.06 23.88
C GLN A 188 -0.66 31.65 24.07
N VAL A 189 -1.68 31.05 23.46
CA VAL A 189 -3.08 31.51 23.55
C VAL A 189 -3.94 30.69 24.50
N ARG A 190 -3.39 29.66 25.16
CA ARG A 190 -4.11 28.72 26.03
C ARG A 190 -4.82 29.39 27.21
N GLY A 191 -4.34 30.54 27.67
CA GLY A 191 -5.01 31.36 28.69
C GLY A 191 -6.15 32.24 28.18
N MET A 192 -6.39 32.27 26.87
CA MET A 192 -7.43 33.07 26.21
C MET A 192 -8.68 32.26 25.86
N PHE A 193 -8.60 30.92 25.96
CA PHE A 193 -9.70 30.00 25.64
C PHE A 193 -10.05 29.16 26.87
N ASN A 194 -11.35 28.92 27.08
CA ASN A 194 -11.80 28.02 28.13
C ASN A 194 -11.56 26.57 27.68
N ASP A 195 -10.76 25.82 28.42
CA ASP A 195 -10.39 24.42 28.17
C ASP A 195 -10.93 23.52 29.31
N GLU A 196 -12.12 23.85 29.82
CA GLU A 196 -12.77 23.12 30.91
C GLU A 196 -13.11 21.66 30.54
N ASP A 197 -13.31 21.38 29.26
CA ASP A 197 -13.56 20.03 28.75
C ASP A 197 -12.27 19.28 28.35
N GLY A 198 -11.11 19.93 28.38
CA GLY A 198 -9.81 19.34 28.08
C GLY A 198 -9.54 19.10 26.59
N THR A 199 -10.43 19.52 25.69
CA THR A 199 -10.31 19.25 24.24
C THR A 199 -9.05 19.88 23.64
N ILE A 200 -8.66 21.08 24.11
CA ILE A 200 -7.45 21.76 23.62
C ILE A 200 -6.21 21.07 24.19
N ALA A 201 -6.26 20.60 25.44
CA ALA A 201 -5.19 19.81 26.03
C ALA A 201 -4.95 18.49 25.29
N GLU A 202 -6.02 17.79 24.91
CA GLU A 202 -5.98 16.53 24.17
C GLU A 202 -5.42 16.73 22.76
N ALA A 203 -5.96 17.69 21.99
CA ALA A 203 -5.48 17.98 20.64
C ALA A 203 -4.00 18.42 20.59
N VAL A 204 -3.52 19.12 21.63
CA VAL A 204 -2.09 19.47 21.77
C VAL A 204 -1.23 18.24 22.06
N SER A 205 -1.71 17.34 22.92
CA SER A 205 -1.02 16.07 23.22
C SER A 205 -0.88 15.22 21.95
N ASP A 206 -1.97 15.09 21.18
CA ASP A 206 -1.97 14.32 19.93
C ASP A 206 -1.03 14.93 18.88
N ALA A 207 -0.99 16.25 18.79
CA ALA A 207 -0.07 16.96 17.90
C ALA A 207 1.40 16.74 18.29
N ASP A 208 1.72 16.72 19.58
CA ASP A 208 3.07 16.44 20.09
C ASP A 208 3.50 14.98 19.83
N ASP A 209 2.58 14.02 20.01
CA ASP A 209 2.81 12.62 19.70
C ASP A 209 3.02 12.40 18.19
N ALA A 210 2.23 13.06 17.35
CA ALA A 210 2.40 13.03 15.90
C ALA A 210 3.72 13.66 15.46
N ALA A 211 4.11 14.81 16.03
CA ALA A 211 5.39 15.46 15.76
C ALA A 211 6.57 14.52 16.11
N GLU A 212 6.50 13.84 17.25
CA GLU A 212 7.51 12.87 17.65
C GLU A 212 7.57 11.65 16.72
N ALA A 213 6.42 11.13 16.28
CA ALA A 213 6.37 10.05 15.31
C ALA A 213 7.08 10.43 13.99
N TYR A 214 6.84 11.65 13.49
CA TYR A 214 7.52 12.16 12.29
C TYR A 214 9.03 12.36 12.50
N ARG A 215 9.47 12.86 13.66
CA ARG A 215 10.91 12.99 14.00
C ARG A 215 11.60 11.63 14.02
N ARG A 216 10.98 10.63 14.63
CA ARG A 216 11.51 9.26 14.70
C ARG A 216 11.58 8.62 13.32
N ALA A 217 10.53 8.77 12.52
CA ALA A 217 10.51 8.28 11.14
C ALA A 217 11.63 8.91 10.30
N ALA A 218 11.80 10.23 10.39
CA ALA A 218 12.87 10.94 9.69
C ALA A 218 14.28 10.49 10.13
N ALA A 219 14.44 10.14 11.42
CA ALA A 219 15.68 9.61 11.99
C ALA A 219 15.93 8.13 11.69
N GLY A 220 15.01 7.43 11.02
CA GLY A 220 15.10 5.99 10.78
C GLY A 220 14.95 5.14 12.04
N LEU A 221 14.32 5.69 13.09
CA LEU A 221 14.04 4.99 14.32
C LEU A 221 12.69 4.27 14.23
N PRO A 222 12.52 3.10 14.89
CA PRO A 222 11.24 2.41 14.93
C PRO A 222 10.17 3.31 15.58
N VAL A 223 8.94 3.24 15.05
CA VAL A 223 7.77 3.97 15.58
C VAL A 223 7.66 3.70 17.08
N ALA A 224 7.45 4.75 17.88
CA ALA A 224 7.21 4.56 19.31
C ALA A 224 5.97 3.67 19.47
N PRO A 225 5.92 2.77 20.47
CA PRO A 225 4.71 2.00 20.71
C PRO A 225 3.57 2.99 20.98
N CYS A 226 2.61 3.09 20.05
CA CYS A 226 1.34 3.77 20.31
C CYS A 226 0.78 3.23 21.64
N PRO A 227 0.17 4.07 22.49
CA PRO A 227 -0.80 3.53 23.45
C PRO A 227 -1.78 2.73 22.61
N ALA A 228 -1.88 1.44 22.91
CA ALA A 228 -2.62 0.49 22.10
C ALA A 228 -4.03 1.03 21.85
N GLU A 229 -4.30 1.49 20.64
CA GLU A 229 -5.65 1.48 20.13
C GLU A 229 -6.12 0.04 20.29
N GLU A 230 -7.12 -0.16 21.15
CA GLU A 230 -7.90 -1.38 21.18
C GLU A 230 -8.69 -1.50 19.87
N GLU A 231 -8.00 -1.61 18.72
CA GLU A 231 -8.57 -2.27 17.56
C GLU A 231 -8.63 -3.75 17.90
N SER A 232 -9.78 -4.10 18.47
CA SER A 232 -10.29 -5.45 18.62
C SER A 232 -10.33 -6.17 17.27
N SER A 233 -9.18 -6.66 16.79
CA SER A 233 -9.17 -7.76 15.83
C SER A 233 -9.53 -9.03 16.59
N ALA A 234 -10.83 -9.23 16.79
CA ALA A 234 -11.36 -10.48 17.33
C ALA A 234 -10.81 -11.67 16.51
N PRO A 235 -10.43 -12.79 17.16
CA PRO A 235 -9.94 -13.95 16.45
C PRO A 235 -10.98 -14.43 15.42
N ARG A 236 -10.56 -14.65 14.17
CA ARG A 236 -11.47 -15.00 13.06
C ARG A 236 -10.82 -15.92 12.04
N VAL A 237 -11.67 -16.61 11.27
CA VAL A 237 -11.27 -17.36 10.07
C VAL A 237 -11.75 -16.58 8.84
N CYS A 238 -10.85 -16.33 7.89
CA CYS A 238 -11.15 -15.60 6.66
C CYS A 238 -10.52 -16.29 5.44
N LEU A 239 -10.96 -15.93 4.23
CA LEU A 239 -10.33 -16.39 3.00
C LEU A 239 -9.00 -15.65 2.79
N ALA A 240 -8.02 -16.32 2.18
CA ALA A 240 -6.72 -15.69 1.95
C ALA A 240 -6.78 -14.45 1.04
N SER A 241 -7.74 -14.42 0.10
CA SER A 241 -7.99 -13.27 -0.78
C SER A 241 -8.49 -12.02 -0.05
N GLU A 242 -8.94 -12.15 1.19
CA GLU A 242 -9.45 -11.04 2.00
C GLU A 242 -8.33 -10.32 2.79
N VAL A 243 -7.09 -10.82 2.74
CA VAL A 243 -5.95 -10.30 3.50
C VAL A 243 -4.76 -10.00 2.56
N PRO A 244 -4.31 -8.74 2.42
CA PRO A 244 -3.16 -8.40 1.57
C PRO A 244 -1.83 -8.93 2.15
N GLY A 245 -0.93 -9.49 1.30
CA GLY A 245 0.50 -9.58 1.61
C GLY A 245 1.21 -10.95 1.64
N ALA A 246 0.52 -12.08 1.45
CA ALA A 246 1.02 -13.43 1.08
C ALA A 246 -0.22 -14.37 1.07
N TRP A 247 -0.22 -15.63 0.62
CA TRP A 247 0.11 -16.82 1.41
C TRP A 247 -0.36 -18.07 0.60
N ALA A 248 0.32 -19.20 0.76
CA ALA A 248 0.15 -20.45 0.00
C ALA A 248 -1.03 -21.35 0.43
N GLY A 249 -2.13 -20.79 0.94
CA GLY A 249 -3.31 -21.53 1.39
C GLY A 249 -4.61 -20.77 1.15
N ASP A 250 -5.74 -21.50 1.09
CA ASP A 250 -7.04 -20.93 0.73
C ASP A 250 -7.75 -20.24 1.92
N TRP A 251 -7.43 -20.66 3.16
CA TRP A 251 -8.06 -20.20 4.40
C TRP A 251 -7.03 -19.74 5.42
N LEU A 252 -7.35 -18.68 6.18
CA LEU A 252 -6.49 -18.10 7.21
C LEU A 252 -7.16 -18.17 8.58
N SER A 253 -6.40 -18.54 9.61
CA SER A 253 -6.78 -18.32 11.02
C SER A 253 -6.04 -17.10 11.56
N VAL A 254 -6.77 -16.05 11.92
CA VAL A 254 -6.23 -14.78 12.43
C VAL A 254 -6.48 -14.69 13.93
N THR A 255 -5.40 -14.53 14.71
CA THR A 255 -5.46 -14.38 16.17
C THR A 255 -4.61 -13.19 16.62
N LYS A 256 -4.74 -12.77 17.89
CA LYS A 256 -3.83 -11.78 18.49
C LYS A 256 -2.35 -12.21 18.45
N ARG A 257 -2.06 -13.51 18.24
CA ARG A 257 -0.71 -14.07 18.19
C ARG A 257 -0.14 -14.19 16.78
N GLY A 258 -0.93 -13.89 15.75
CA GLY A 258 -0.52 -13.95 14.35
C GLY A 258 -1.53 -14.64 13.42
N THR A 259 -1.12 -14.77 12.16
CA THR A 259 -1.89 -15.37 11.06
C THR A 259 -1.25 -16.68 10.60
N THR A 260 -2.05 -17.73 10.44
CA THR A 260 -1.61 -19.03 9.93
C THR A 260 -2.47 -19.42 8.73
N ALA A 261 -1.84 -19.87 7.63
CA ALA A 261 -2.54 -20.32 6.42
C ALA A 261 -2.80 -21.82 6.41
N HIS A 262 -3.95 -22.20 5.84
CA HIS A 262 -4.49 -23.55 5.82
C HIS A 262 -5.08 -23.87 4.44
N ARG A 263 -5.07 -25.14 4.04
CA ARG A 263 -5.67 -25.58 2.76
C ARG A 263 -7.17 -25.75 2.85
N THR A 264 -7.73 -25.93 4.04
CA THR A 264 -9.18 -26.10 4.23
C THR A 264 -9.70 -25.24 5.37
N LYS A 265 -10.98 -24.87 5.26
CA LYS A 265 -11.73 -24.14 6.29
C LYS A 265 -11.66 -24.86 7.64
N ASP A 266 -11.85 -26.18 7.65
CA ASP A 266 -11.87 -26.99 8.87
C ASP A 266 -10.51 -27.01 9.60
N GLN A 267 -9.40 -26.98 8.85
CA GLN A 267 -8.07 -26.85 9.44
C GLN A 267 -7.89 -25.47 10.11
N ALA A 268 -8.34 -24.40 9.47
CA ALA A 268 -8.29 -23.05 10.04
C ALA A 268 -9.11 -22.93 11.33
N TYR A 269 -10.34 -23.49 11.37
CA TYR A 269 -11.14 -23.51 12.60
C TYR A 269 -10.54 -24.39 13.68
N ARG A 270 -9.94 -25.54 13.33
CA ARG A 270 -9.28 -26.41 14.31
C ARG A 270 -8.14 -25.67 15.00
N THR A 271 -7.26 -25.01 14.25
CA THR A 271 -6.17 -24.22 14.81
C THR A 271 -6.69 -23.03 15.61
N LEU A 272 -7.75 -22.36 15.15
CA LEU A 272 -8.40 -21.30 15.92
C LEU A 272 -8.88 -21.82 17.28
N TYR A 273 -9.55 -22.98 17.33
CA TYR A 273 -10.06 -23.56 18.58
C TYR A 273 -9.00 -24.19 19.48
N GLU A 274 -7.85 -24.61 18.94
CA GLU A 274 -6.70 -25.02 19.74
C GLU A 274 -6.13 -23.83 20.53
N VAL A 275 -6.12 -22.64 19.92
CA VAL A 275 -5.61 -21.42 20.55
C VAL A 275 -6.69 -20.72 21.38
N HIS A 276 -7.95 -20.80 20.96
CA HIS A 276 -9.13 -20.17 21.56
C HIS A 276 -10.29 -21.18 21.74
N PRO A 277 -10.19 -22.11 22.72
CA PRO A 277 -11.22 -23.12 22.96
C PRO A 277 -12.61 -22.56 23.26
N GLU A 278 -12.68 -21.35 23.82
CA GLU A 278 -13.90 -20.61 24.15
C GLU A 278 -14.75 -20.23 22.93
N LEU A 279 -14.17 -20.23 21.73
CA LEU A 279 -14.88 -19.92 20.48
C LEU A 279 -15.53 -21.15 19.83
N ARG A 280 -15.33 -22.35 20.39
CA ARG A 280 -15.94 -23.57 19.88
C ARG A 280 -17.47 -23.47 20.05
N PRO A 281 -18.27 -23.75 19.02
CA PRO A 281 -19.73 -23.82 19.15
C PRO A 281 -20.09 -24.80 20.26
N LEU A 282 -21.05 -24.41 21.10
CA LEU A 282 -21.69 -25.35 22.01
C LEU A 282 -22.58 -26.26 21.15
N ASP A 283 -22.32 -27.56 21.20
CA ASP A 283 -23.13 -28.59 20.53
C ASP A 283 -24.60 -28.57 20.97
#